data_AF-A0AAD6SDH3-F1
#
_entry.id   AF-A0AAD6SDH3-F1
#
_cell.length_a   1.000
_cell.length_b   1.000
_cell.length_c   1.000
_cell.angle_alpha   90.00
_cell.angle_beta   90.00
_cell.angle_gamma   90.00
#
_symmetry.space_group_name_H-M   'P 1'
#
loop_
_entity.id
_entity.type
_entity.pdbx_description
1 polymer ?
#
loop_
_entity_poly.entity_id
_entity_poly.type
_entity_poly.pdbx_seq_one_letter_code
_entity_poly.pdbx_strand_id
1 'polypeptide(L)'
;MPPLNPIVDVEEFPLSYRPRVLRALNGSISDLNAISSDIKSGHLPLTRATFEVFIVHLKTTDNSASRLNLVEATLRHITQFFFHPKTKTPDVSIISSIADSWPAICIWLSELHRRHKNCAIRVSASPSPGVTLPSQIADVLSLILAFIVVISRWRSMRRCLRVPDQLQQVVSILASIWASEHTKARNIYILAANAVVLLMGDDANTEEIIAAFIAHFPTKPVLAKLLLKHLEPSLKFHVPDTTHFNFEATLIGLLMTADEELREDLLLHSSIRKYAAALALLLSLPPDLNVAGSIILCLKYFNATLDATDGVTWVKKALRAGILSATIECARFYEHDGVEDEVVILISSTIPRYLVYKSVLRQVRVELDAMCLNPKFAKSSFGLTKGRARVAWSNFLKLIKERSKIKAEYDRIIKYPACSSPHCSHERTPKSNMKACEGCLSVRYCSRGCQTMHWLTHRNQCLEMWEKRKNEMPLYGRPDPEDSRLFNYIMTHDLHYNKERICEQRSAILVARPQTISSPFGILMDYRVVPVEIIVISTGSRELTAPNFPRSNSDAKRCIEKRGIETYVELYVPSGRKLHFFPSMTTILGSWDSTA
;
A
#
# COMPACT_ATOMS: atom_id res chain seq x y z
N MET A 1 -19.32 37.98 33.33
CA MET A 1 -18.95 37.82 31.91
C MET A 1 -19.71 38.86 31.11
N PRO A 2 -19.10 39.53 30.12
CA PRO A 2 -19.87 40.39 29.21
C PRO A 2 -20.96 39.55 28.52
N PRO A 3 -22.19 40.06 28.36
CA PRO A 3 -23.26 39.34 27.68
C PRO A 3 -22.85 39.05 26.24
N LEU A 4 -22.96 37.79 25.82
CA LEU A 4 -22.80 37.40 24.42
C LEU A 4 -23.97 38.02 23.64
N ASN A 5 -23.69 38.77 22.57
CA ASN A 5 -24.72 39.33 21.68
C ASN A 5 -25.69 38.21 21.25
N PRO A 6 -27.01 38.44 21.25
CA PRO A 6 -27.98 37.36 21.07
C PRO A 6 -28.02 36.94 19.60
N ILE A 7 -27.15 35.99 19.26
CA ILE A 7 -27.20 35.23 18.00
C ILE A 7 -28.38 34.24 18.03
N VAL A 8 -28.85 33.88 19.23
CA VAL A 8 -29.95 32.93 19.45
C VAL A 8 -31.24 33.71 19.67
N ASP A 9 -32.22 33.51 18.78
CA ASP A 9 -33.57 34.02 18.99
C ASP A 9 -34.27 33.18 20.07
N VAL A 10 -34.31 33.71 21.29
CA VAL A 10 -34.93 33.07 22.45
C VAL A 10 -36.45 32.93 22.26
N GLU A 11 -37.06 33.71 21.35
CA GLU A 11 -38.49 33.66 21.09
C GLU A 11 -38.90 32.36 20.39
N GLU A 12 -37.99 31.69 19.66
CA GLU A 12 -38.22 30.38 19.02
C GLU A 12 -38.42 29.24 20.03
N PHE A 13 -38.12 29.46 21.31
CA PHE A 13 -38.28 28.45 22.36
C PHE A 13 -39.64 28.56 23.04
N PRO A 14 -40.25 27.43 23.47
CA PRO A 14 -41.43 27.44 24.32
C PRO A 14 -41.20 28.33 25.55
N LEU A 15 -42.22 29.07 25.97
CA LEU A 15 -42.12 30.02 27.10
C LEU A 15 -41.51 29.38 28.36
N SER A 16 -41.82 28.11 28.62
CA SER A 16 -41.29 27.33 29.75
C SER A 16 -39.78 27.07 29.68
N TYR A 17 -39.18 27.11 28.50
CA TYR A 17 -37.75 26.87 28.28
C TYR A 17 -36.92 28.15 28.25
N ARG A 18 -37.51 29.32 27.97
CA ARG A 18 -36.75 30.59 27.79
C ARG A 18 -35.84 30.94 28.98
N PRO A 19 -36.27 30.84 30.25
CA PRO A 19 -35.37 31.13 31.38
C PRO A 19 -34.20 30.14 31.45
N ARG A 20 -34.44 28.87 31.11
CA ARG A 20 -33.42 27.82 31.08
C ARG A 20 -32.41 28.08 29.96
N VAL A 21 -32.88 28.46 28.78
CA VAL A 21 -32.05 28.83 27.63
C VAL A 21 -31.18 30.04 27.96
N LEU A 22 -31.74 31.10 28.54
CA LEU A 22 -30.97 32.28 28.95
C LEU A 22 -29.88 31.95 29.96
N ARG A 23 -30.15 31.09 30.94
CA ARG A 23 -29.12 30.64 31.89
C ARG A 23 -28.06 29.75 31.21
N ALA A 24 -28.46 28.87 30.30
CA ALA A 24 -27.54 28.07 29.49
C ALA A 24 -26.61 28.97 28.68
N LEU A 25 -27.13 29.96 27.94
CA LEU A 25 -26.35 30.95 27.19
C LEU A 25 -25.36 31.73 28.07
N ASN A 26 -25.71 31.96 29.34
CA ASN A 26 -24.84 32.59 30.35
C ASN A 26 -23.82 31.61 30.99
N GLY A 27 -23.74 30.37 30.52
CA GLY A 27 -22.75 29.38 30.93
C GLY A 27 -23.20 28.38 31.98
N SER A 28 -24.51 28.26 32.26
CA SER A 28 -25.04 27.24 33.18
C SER A 28 -24.96 25.84 32.58
N ILE A 29 -23.97 25.04 33.02
CA ILE A 29 -23.78 23.64 32.59
C ILE A 29 -25.00 22.78 32.96
N SER A 30 -25.63 23.00 34.11
CA SER A 30 -26.82 22.25 34.53
C SER A 30 -28.00 22.50 33.62
N ASP A 31 -28.22 23.75 33.19
CA ASP A 31 -29.30 24.07 32.25
C ASP A 31 -29.00 23.53 30.84
N LEU A 32 -27.73 23.53 30.38
CA LEU A 32 -27.32 22.87 29.14
C LEU A 32 -27.57 21.35 29.16
N ASN A 33 -27.23 20.70 30.27
CA ASN A 33 -27.48 19.27 30.47
C ASN A 33 -28.98 18.96 30.43
N ALA A 34 -29.81 19.79 31.08
CA ALA A 34 -31.26 19.66 31.05
C ALA A 34 -31.81 19.80 29.62
N ILE A 35 -31.40 20.84 28.89
CA ILE A 35 -31.79 21.04 27.47
C ILE A 35 -31.40 19.83 26.62
N SER A 36 -30.18 19.31 26.76
CA SER A 36 -29.73 18.12 26.02
C SER A 36 -30.53 16.87 26.36
N SER A 37 -30.89 16.68 27.63
CA SER A 37 -31.75 15.58 28.07
C SER A 37 -33.16 15.68 27.46
N ASP A 38 -33.73 16.88 27.44
CA ASP A 38 -35.05 17.14 26.86
C ASP A 38 -35.05 16.91 25.34
N ILE A 39 -33.95 17.25 24.64
CA ILE A 39 -33.79 16.93 23.22
C ILE A 39 -33.76 15.42 22.97
N LYS A 40 -32.95 14.68 23.73
CA LYS A 40 -32.82 13.21 23.57
C LYS A 40 -34.10 12.46 23.88
N SER A 41 -34.85 12.94 24.87
CA SER A 41 -36.15 12.36 25.25
C SER A 41 -37.29 12.79 24.32
N GLY A 42 -37.06 13.74 23.41
CA GLY A 42 -38.05 14.22 22.44
C GLY A 42 -39.01 15.29 23.00
N HIS A 43 -38.77 15.80 24.20
CA HIS A 43 -39.53 16.90 24.80
C HIS A 43 -39.18 18.27 24.19
N LEU A 44 -38.00 18.39 23.56
CA LEU A 44 -37.58 19.57 22.81
C LEU A 44 -37.06 19.15 21.43
N PRO A 45 -37.54 19.71 20.32
CA PRO A 45 -37.04 19.36 18.99
C PRO A 45 -35.60 19.86 18.79
N LEU A 46 -34.77 19.10 18.07
CA LEU A 46 -33.43 19.56 17.65
C LEU A 46 -33.56 20.50 16.44
N THR A 47 -33.76 21.79 16.70
CA THR A 47 -33.78 22.87 15.69
C THR A 47 -32.46 23.63 15.65
N ARG A 48 -32.25 24.49 14.63
CA ARG A 48 -31.10 25.40 14.57
C ARG A 48 -30.94 26.24 15.84
N ALA A 49 -32.01 26.88 16.33
CA ALA A 49 -31.94 27.70 17.54
C ALA A 49 -31.54 26.88 18.77
N THR A 50 -32.12 25.69 18.97
CA THR A 50 -31.73 24.81 20.08
C THR A 50 -30.27 24.36 19.98
N PHE A 51 -29.75 24.22 18.77
CA PHE A 51 -28.35 23.87 18.52
C PHE A 51 -27.40 25.06 18.74
N GLU A 52 -27.79 26.28 18.38
CA GLU A 52 -26.98 27.49 18.60
C GLU A 52 -26.75 27.79 20.09
N VAL A 53 -27.64 27.35 20.99
CA VAL A 53 -27.42 27.38 22.44
C VAL A 53 -26.14 26.64 22.83
N PHE A 54 -25.81 25.55 22.15
CA PHE A 54 -24.57 24.81 22.38
C PHE A 54 -23.38 25.50 21.70
N ILE A 55 -23.54 25.90 20.44
CA ILE A 55 -22.48 26.46 19.60
C ILE A 55 -21.95 27.81 20.11
N VAL A 56 -22.79 28.65 20.71
CA VAL A 56 -22.33 29.95 21.26
C VAL A 56 -21.19 29.77 22.26
N HIS A 57 -21.15 28.62 22.93
CA HIS A 57 -20.11 28.33 23.90
C HIS A 57 -18.74 28.08 23.28
N LEU A 58 -18.72 27.58 22.04
CA LEU A 58 -17.51 27.29 21.26
C LEU A 58 -16.95 28.55 20.58
N LYS A 59 -17.77 29.58 20.33
CA LYS A 59 -17.35 30.82 19.64
C LYS A 59 -16.46 31.75 20.49
N THR A 60 -16.36 31.52 21.80
CA THR A 60 -15.48 32.32 22.66
C THR A 60 -14.04 31.82 22.64
N THR A 61 -13.08 32.71 22.91
CA THR A 61 -11.65 32.42 23.04
C THR A 61 -11.15 32.44 24.49
N ASP A 62 -12.03 32.58 25.49
CA ASP A 62 -11.64 32.58 26.91
C ASP A 62 -11.26 31.17 27.40
N ASN A 63 -9.96 30.93 27.58
CA ASN A 63 -9.37 29.64 28.00
C ASN A 63 -9.46 29.34 29.51
N SER A 64 -10.38 29.97 30.25
CA SER A 64 -10.60 29.71 31.67
C SER A 64 -11.02 28.25 31.94
N ALA A 65 -10.69 27.73 33.14
CA ALA A 65 -10.98 26.34 33.49
C ALA A 65 -12.49 26.03 33.54
N SER A 66 -13.29 26.96 34.03
CA SER A 66 -14.76 26.86 34.01
C SER A 66 -15.30 26.79 32.59
N ARG A 67 -14.71 27.55 31.66
CA ARG A 67 -15.12 27.52 30.25
C ARG A 67 -14.79 26.20 29.57
N LEU A 68 -13.70 25.54 29.93
CA LEU A 68 -13.37 24.25 29.35
C LEU A 68 -14.32 23.13 29.72
N ASN A 69 -14.78 23.08 30.97
CA ASN A 69 -15.83 22.13 31.36
C ASN A 69 -17.12 22.38 30.55
N LEU A 70 -17.44 23.65 30.29
CA LEU A 70 -18.57 24.04 29.46
C LEU A 70 -18.39 23.61 28.00
N VAL A 71 -17.22 23.84 27.41
CA VAL A 71 -16.87 23.41 26.04
C VAL A 71 -16.90 21.90 25.91
N GLU A 72 -16.36 21.17 26.89
CA GLU A 72 -16.39 19.71 26.91
C GLU A 72 -17.83 19.18 26.96
N ALA A 73 -18.66 19.72 27.86
CA ALA A 73 -20.08 19.37 27.94
C ALA A 73 -20.81 19.67 26.62
N THR A 74 -20.54 20.81 26.01
CA THR A 74 -21.08 21.21 24.70
C THR A 74 -20.70 20.22 23.61
N LEU A 75 -19.41 19.91 23.44
CA LEU A 75 -18.94 18.94 22.44
C LEU A 75 -19.55 17.56 22.68
N ARG A 76 -19.72 17.15 23.94
CA ARG A 76 -20.33 15.88 24.32
C ARG A 76 -21.79 15.80 23.89
N HIS A 77 -22.56 16.87 24.13
CA HIS A 77 -23.96 16.94 23.71
C HIS A 77 -24.09 16.93 22.19
N ILE A 78 -23.28 17.75 21.50
CA ILE A 78 -23.25 17.77 20.04
C ILE A 78 -22.98 16.36 19.50
N THR A 79 -21.90 15.71 19.97
CA THR A 79 -21.54 14.35 19.56
C THR A 79 -22.68 13.36 19.78
N GLN A 80 -23.33 13.42 20.95
CA GLN A 80 -24.46 12.54 21.30
C GLN A 80 -25.69 12.77 20.42
N PHE A 81 -25.97 14.01 20.00
CA PHE A 81 -27.07 14.28 19.07
C PHE A 81 -26.87 13.57 17.74
N PHE A 82 -25.65 13.58 17.20
CA PHE A 82 -25.38 12.92 15.92
C PHE A 82 -25.29 11.39 15.98
N PHE A 83 -25.03 10.81 17.16
CA PHE A 83 -25.08 9.36 17.36
C PHE A 83 -26.47 8.83 17.71
N HIS A 84 -27.45 9.70 17.93
CA HIS A 84 -28.76 9.27 18.39
C HIS A 84 -29.51 8.50 17.29
N PRO A 85 -29.99 7.27 17.51
CA PRO A 85 -30.61 6.45 16.45
C PRO A 85 -31.85 7.10 15.82
N LYS A 86 -32.54 7.99 16.55
CA LYS A 86 -33.74 8.69 16.07
C LYS A 86 -33.45 9.98 15.31
N THR A 87 -32.25 10.53 15.39
CA THR A 87 -31.93 11.73 14.60
C THR A 87 -31.73 11.29 13.15
N LYS A 88 -32.67 11.68 12.28
CA LYS A 88 -32.49 11.62 10.83
C LYS A 88 -31.29 12.48 10.43
N THR A 89 -30.93 12.44 9.14
CA THR A 89 -29.96 13.38 8.54
C THR A 89 -30.16 14.79 9.12
N PRO A 90 -29.13 15.37 9.77
CA PRO A 90 -29.24 16.63 10.49
C PRO A 90 -29.63 17.73 9.49
N ASP A 91 -30.42 18.67 9.99
CA ASP A 91 -30.85 19.83 9.20
C ASP A 91 -29.63 20.54 8.61
N VAL A 92 -29.72 20.94 7.33
CA VAL A 92 -28.66 21.67 6.62
C VAL A 92 -28.26 22.94 7.38
N SER A 93 -29.20 23.57 8.08
CA SER A 93 -28.94 24.75 8.92
C SER A 93 -28.08 24.44 10.15
N ILE A 94 -28.23 23.26 10.77
CA ILE A 94 -27.36 22.79 11.86
C ILE A 94 -25.94 22.57 11.33
N ILE A 95 -25.81 21.91 10.18
CA ILE A 95 -24.52 21.69 9.52
C ILE A 95 -23.84 23.03 9.22
N SER A 96 -24.56 24.01 8.68
CA SER A 96 -24.03 25.37 8.43
C SER A 96 -23.56 26.03 9.72
N SER A 97 -24.31 25.87 10.82
CA SER A 97 -23.94 26.48 12.10
C SER A 97 -22.65 25.89 12.67
N ILE A 98 -22.40 24.59 12.48
CA ILE A 98 -21.12 23.95 12.84
C ILE A 98 -20.01 24.44 11.91
N ALA A 99 -20.27 24.50 10.60
CA ALA A 99 -19.33 24.99 9.61
C ALA A 99 -18.80 26.39 9.93
N ASP A 100 -19.72 27.32 10.23
CA ASP A 100 -19.39 28.71 10.56
C ASP A 100 -18.59 28.82 11.86
N SER A 101 -18.75 27.85 12.76
CA SER A 101 -18.08 27.78 14.06
C SER A 101 -16.81 26.94 14.04
N TRP A 102 -16.49 26.30 12.92
CA TRP A 102 -15.38 25.37 12.80
C TRP A 102 -14.02 25.94 13.21
N PRO A 103 -13.65 27.19 12.86
CA PRO A 103 -12.40 27.79 13.32
C PRO A 103 -12.26 27.80 14.84
N ALA A 104 -13.32 28.17 15.55
CA ALA A 104 -13.32 28.24 17.01
C ALA A 104 -13.34 26.84 17.64
N ILE A 105 -14.06 25.90 17.02
CA ILE A 105 -14.06 24.49 17.41
C ILE A 105 -12.64 23.90 17.33
N CYS A 106 -11.89 24.16 16.26
CA CYS A 106 -10.51 23.70 16.11
C CYS A 106 -9.57 24.21 17.22
N ILE A 107 -9.71 25.49 17.59
CA ILE A 107 -8.98 26.07 18.73
C ILE A 107 -9.28 25.30 20.01
N TRP A 108 -10.56 25.01 20.27
CA TRP A 108 -10.98 24.27 21.46
C TRP A 108 -10.53 22.81 21.48
N LEU A 109 -10.60 22.10 20.34
CA LEU A 109 -10.06 20.75 20.22
C LEU A 109 -8.57 20.72 20.53
N SER A 110 -7.83 21.73 20.06
CA SER A 110 -6.40 21.87 20.32
C SER A 110 -6.09 22.16 21.78
N GLU A 111 -6.86 23.05 22.41
CA GLU A 111 -6.70 23.38 23.83
C GLU A 111 -7.03 22.19 24.74
N LEU A 112 -8.12 21.47 24.45
CA LEU A 112 -8.49 20.23 25.15
C LEU A 112 -7.38 19.18 25.02
N HIS A 113 -6.89 18.96 23.80
CA HIS A 113 -5.79 18.02 23.55
C HIS A 113 -4.49 18.44 24.26
N ARG A 114 -4.12 19.73 24.21
CA ARG A 114 -2.94 20.28 24.88
C ARG A 114 -3.01 20.12 26.40
N ARG A 115 -4.17 20.43 27.01
CA ARG A 115 -4.38 20.23 28.45
C ARG A 115 -4.29 18.76 28.83
N HIS A 116 -4.89 17.88 28.05
CA HIS A 116 -4.78 16.45 28.24
C HIS A 116 -3.31 15.99 28.19
N LYS A 117 -2.53 16.43 27.20
CA LYS A 117 -1.09 16.10 27.08
C LYS A 117 -0.30 16.57 28.30
N ASN A 118 -0.53 17.80 28.76
CA ASN A 118 0.12 18.36 29.95
C ASN A 118 -0.26 17.61 31.24
N CYS A 119 -1.53 17.20 31.35
CA CYS A 119 -2.00 16.38 32.47
C CYS A 119 -1.28 15.02 32.49
N ALA A 120 -1.21 14.33 31.35
CA ALA A 120 -0.51 13.05 31.23
C ALA A 120 0.97 13.13 31.63
N ILE A 121 1.68 14.19 31.22
CA ILE A 121 3.09 14.42 31.59
C ILE A 121 3.25 14.58 33.10
N ARG A 122 2.42 15.41 33.75
CA ARG A 122 2.48 15.62 35.20
C ARG A 122 2.27 14.33 35.99
N VAL A 123 1.40 13.47 35.48
CA VAL A 123 1.01 12.22 36.13
C VAL A 123 2.10 11.16 35.98
N SER A 124 2.77 11.12 34.82
CA SER A 124 3.96 10.28 34.65
C SER A 124 5.13 10.72 35.54
N ALA A 125 5.21 12.00 35.88
CA ALA A 125 6.29 12.53 36.73
C ALA A 125 6.06 12.30 38.24
N SER A 126 4.80 12.21 38.68
CA SER A 126 4.46 12.05 40.09
C SER A 126 3.19 11.19 40.25
N PRO A 127 3.29 9.86 40.13
CA PRO A 127 2.15 8.96 40.31
C PRO A 127 1.66 9.03 41.77
N SER A 128 0.59 9.81 42.00
CA SER A 128 -0.04 9.89 43.32
C SER A 128 -0.82 8.59 43.58
N PRO A 129 -0.55 7.86 44.68
CA PRO A 129 -1.29 6.66 45.00
C PRO A 129 -2.75 7.01 45.31
N GLY A 130 -3.69 6.52 44.50
CA GLY A 130 -5.14 6.59 44.77
C GLY A 130 -6.00 7.40 43.80
N VAL A 131 -5.43 8.15 42.85
CA VAL A 131 -6.25 8.88 41.85
C VAL A 131 -6.40 8.04 40.58
N THR A 132 -7.62 7.58 40.28
CA THR A 132 -7.97 6.90 39.01
C THR A 132 -8.08 7.90 37.85
N LEU A 133 -7.06 8.73 37.68
CA LEU A 133 -6.96 9.70 36.59
C LEU A 133 -7.04 9.12 35.17
N PRO A 134 -6.74 7.83 34.91
CA PRO A 134 -6.89 7.26 33.57
C PRO A 134 -8.31 7.39 32.97
N SER A 135 -9.38 7.43 33.78
CA SER A 135 -10.75 7.50 33.26
C SER A 135 -11.09 8.87 32.68
N GLN A 136 -10.84 9.95 33.41
CA GLN A 136 -11.11 11.32 32.94
C GLN A 136 -10.26 11.68 31.71
N ILE A 137 -9.02 11.19 31.67
CA ILE A 137 -8.09 11.37 30.55
C ILE A 137 -8.60 10.65 29.29
N ALA A 138 -9.13 9.43 29.45
CA ALA A 138 -9.74 8.68 28.35
C ALA A 138 -10.99 9.40 27.80
N ASP A 139 -11.82 9.96 28.68
CA ASP A 139 -13.09 10.58 28.31
C ASP A 139 -12.92 11.77 27.35
N VAL A 140 -11.94 12.65 27.58
CA VAL A 140 -11.71 13.83 26.71
C VAL A 140 -11.20 13.41 25.33
N LEU A 141 -10.27 12.45 25.26
CA LEU A 141 -9.79 11.95 23.97
C LEU A 141 -10.88 11.22 23.21
N SER A 142 -11.63 10.34 23.88
CA SER A 142 -12.78 9.66 23.29
C SER A 142 -13.82 10.66 22.78
N LEU A 143 -14.03 11.77 23.49
CA LEU A 143 -14.91 12.84 23.04
C LEU A 143 -14.39 13.52 21.77
N ILE A 144 -13.12 13.94 21.74
CA ILE A 144 -12.50 14.56 20.55
C ILE A 144 -12.65 13.64 19.34
N LEU A 145 -12.29 12.36 19.51
CA LEU A 145 -12.37 11.37 18.44
C LEU A 145 -13.81 11.12 17.98
N ALA A 146 -14.74 10.93 18.92
CA ALA A 146 -16.15 10.71 18.61
C ALA A 146 -16.76 11.90 17.87
N PHE A 147 -16.41 13.12 18.26
CA PHE A 147 -16.82 14.35 17.59
C PHE A 147 -16.28 14.44 16.16
N ILE A 148 -14.98 14.15 15.96
CA ILE A 148 -14.37 14.14 14.62
C ILE A 148 -14.98 13.05 13.75
N VAL A 149 -15.18 11.83 14.26
CA VAL A 149 -15.84 10.73 13.53
C VAL A 149 -17.24 11.15 13.07
N VAL A 150 -18.02 11.77 13.95
CA VAL A 150 -19.35 12.30 13.63
C VAL A 150 -19.28 13.28 12.46
N ILE A 151 -18.40 14.27 12.55
CA ILE A 151 -18.29 15.34 11.54
C ILE A 151 -17.82 14.77 10.21
N SER A 152 -16.88 13.82 10.25
CA SER A 152 -16.28 13.20 9.06
C SER A 152 -17.28 12.34 8.27
N ARG A 153 -18.38 11.89 8.89
CA ARG A 153 -19.44 11.13 8.19
C ARG A 153 -20.28 12.00 7.26
N TRP A 154 -20.33 13.32 7.47
CA TRP A 154 -21.19 14.21 6.69
C TRP A 154 -20.40 14.92 5.60
N ARG A 155 -20.75 14.65 4.33
CA ARG A 155 -20.06 15.25 3.17
C ARG A 155 -20.03 16.78 3.22
N SER A 156 -21.12 17.42 3.65
CA SER A 156 -21.18 18.88 3.79
C SER A 156 -20.20 19.40 4.83
N MET A 157 -20.04 18.69 5.95
CA MET A 157 -19.08 19.05 6.99
C MET A 157 -17.63 18.87 6.53
N ARG A 158 -17.33 17.81 5.77
CA ARG A 158 -15.98 17.61 5.21
C ARG A 158 -15.52 18.77 4.32
N ARG A 159 -16.45 19.45 3.64
CA ARG A 159 -16.13 20.68 2.88
C ARG A 159 -15.70 21.83 3.79
N CYS A 160 -16.21 21.91 5.01
CA CYS A 160 -15.86 22.94 5.98
C CYS A 160 -14.46 22.70 6.57
N LEU A 161 -14.00 21.44 6.56
CA LEU A 161 -12.64 21.07 6.96
C LEU A 161 -11.56 21.51 5.94
N ARG A 162 -11.93 22.18 4.84
CA ARG A 162 -11.00 22.56 3.76
C ARG A 162 -10.09 23.75 4.07
N VAL A 163 -10.24 24.40 5.22
CA VAL A 163 -9.32 25.48 5.60
C VAL A 163 -7.98 24.85 5.97
N PRO A 164 -6.89 25.08 5.19
CA PRO A 164 -5.65 24.29 5.32
C PRO A 164 -5.07 24.27 6.75
N ASP A 165 -5.03 25.43 7.41
CA ASP A 165 -4.49 25.54 8.78
C ASP A 165 -5.31 24.74 9.80
N GLN A 166 -6.64 24.75 9.67
CA GLN A 166 -7.55 24.04 10.57
C GLN A 166 -7.50 22.53 10.32
N LEU A 167 -7.43 22.14 9.05
CA LEU A 167 -7.25 20.74 8.65
C LEU A 167 -5.95 20.19 9.21
N GLN A 168 -4.83 20.90 9.01
CA GLN A 168 -3.53 20.51 9.51
C GLN A 168 -3.53 20.38 11.04
N GLN A 169 -4.19 21.30 11.74
CA GLN A 169 -4.33 21.25 13.19
C GLN A 169 -5.10 20.01 13.65
N VAL A 170 -6.25 19.71 13.03
CA VAL A 170 -7.07 18.54 13.36
C VAL A 170 -6.34 17.23 13.05
N VAL A 171 -5.68 17.15 11.90
CA VAL A 171 -4.87 15.98 11.51
C VAL A 171 -3.71 15.80 12.48
N SER A 172 -3.05 16.88 12.91
CA SER A 172 -1.98 16.81 13.91
C SER A 172 -2.49 16.33 15.28
N ILE A 173 -3.68 16.74 15.71
CA ILE A 173 -4.33 16.21 16.92
C ILE A 173 -4.57 14.71 16.76
N LEU A 174 -5.17 14.27 15.64
CA LEU A 174 -5.47 12.86 15.40
C LEU A 174 -4.21 11.99 15.34
N ALA A 175 -3.18 12.45 14.62
CA ALA A 175 -1.90 11.77 14.55
C ALA A 175 -1.26 11.65 15.93
N SER A 176 -1.36 12.68 16.77
CA SER A 176 -0.85 12.65 18.15
C SER A 176 -1.63 11.68 19.04
N ILE A 177 -2.96 11.67 18.93
CA ILE A 177 -3.83 10.76 19.67
C ILE A 177 -3.50 9.32 19.27
N TRP A 178 -3.57 9.01 17.96
CA TRP A 178 -3.22 7.71 17.39
C TRP A 178 -1.82 7.29 17.82
N ALA A 179 -0.82 8.17 17.74
CA ALA A 179 0.53 7.84 18.15
C ALA A 179 0.64 7.48 19.64
N SER A 180 -0.21 8.02 20.49
CA SER A 180 -0.24 7.73 21.93
C SER A 180 -1.03 6.46 22.28
N GLU A 181 -1.90 6.00 21.38
CA GLU A 181 -2.83 4.91 21.67
C GLU A 181 -2.09 3.65 22.05
N HIS A 182 -1.00 3.26 21.37
CA HIS A 182 -0.19 2.06 21.66
C HIS A 182 0.31 1.89 23.11
N THR A 183 0.18 2.90 23.96
CA THR A 183 0.55 2.87 25.38
C THR A 183 -0.64 2.74 26.35
N LYS A 184 -1.89 2.83 25.87
CA LYS A 184 -3.09 3.05 26.71
C LYS A 184 -4.12 1.92 26.63
N ALA A 185 -5.28 2.05 27.30
CA ALA A 185 -6.33 1.04 27.37
C ALA A 185 -7.13 0.88 26.05
N ARG A 186 -7.47 -0.37 25.72
CA ARG A 186 -7.81 -0.90 24.38
C ARG A 186 -9.02 -0.29 23.65
N ASN A 187 -9.92 0.40 24.34
CA ASN A 187 -11.18 0.88 23.74
C ASN A 187 -11.04 2.19 22.94
N ILE A 188 -9.95 2.94 23.11
CA ILE A 188 -9.75 4.24 22.42
C ILE A 188 -9.23 4.03 20.98
N TYR A 189 -8.43 2.98 20.78
CA TYR A 189 -7.66 2.65 19.57
C TYR A 189 -8.45 2.59 18.27
N ILE A 190 -9.73 2.20 18.34
CA ILE A 190 -10.56 2.05 17.15
C ILE A 190 -10.92 3.43 16.59
N LEU A 191 -10.98 4.46 17.43
CA LEU A 191 -11.57 5.73 17.06
C LEU A 191 -10.60 6.65 16.32
N ALA A 192 -9.30 6.65 16.62
CA ALA A 192 -8.37 7.56 15.92
C ALA A 192 -8.09 7.11 14.49
N ALA A 193 -7.75 5.83 14.27
CA ALA A 193 -7.57 5.30 12.91
C ALA A 193 -8.85 5.47 12.08
N ASN A 194 -10.03 5.20 12.67
CA ASN A 194 -11.32 5.43 12.03
C ASN A 194 -11.54 6.91 11.68
N ALA A 195 -11.29 7.84 12.60
CA ALA A 195 -11.40 9.28 12.35
C ALA A 195 -10.52 9.71 11.17
N VAL A 196 -9.27 9.26 11.15
CA VAL A 196 -8.32 9.59 10.07
C VAL A 196 -8.79 9.01 8.73
N VAL A 197 -9.20 7.74 8.70
CA VAL A 197 -9.71 7.09 7.48
C VAL A 197 -10.98 7.78 6.96
N LEU A 198 -11.92 8.16 7.84
CA LEU A 198 -13.14 8.86 7.44
C LEU A 198 -12.86 10.26 6.86
N LEU A 199 -11.84 10.95 7.40
CA LEU A 199 -11.36 12.21 6.85
C LEU A 199 -10.72 12.02 5.48
N MET A 200 -9.94 10.95 5.29
CA MET A 200 -9.27 10.63 4.03
C MET A 200 -10.23 10.15 2.93
N GLY A 201 -11.41 9.62 3.27
CA GLY A 201 -12.41 9.15 2.31
C GLY A 201 -13.18 10.25 1.55
N ASP A 202 -12.60 11.45 1.41
CA ASP A 202 -13.09 12.53 0.55
C ASP A 202 -12.01 12.87 -0.48
N ASP A 203 -12.24 12.50 -1.73
CA ASP A 203 -11.24 12.51 -2.82
C ASP A 203 -10.55 13.87 -3.02
N ALA A 204 -11.18 14.98 -2.61
CA ALA A 204 -10.64 16.32 -2.84
C ALA A 204 -9.41 16.67 -1.96
N ASN A 205 -9.29 16.08 -0.76
CA ASN A 205 -8.27 16.48 0.22
C ASN A 205 -7.40 15.32 0.72
N THR A 206 -7.60 14.11 0.19
CA THR A 206 -6.93 12.91 0.69
C THR A 206 -5.41 13.08 0.75
N GLU A 207 -4.81 13.67 -0.29
CA GLU A 207 -3.36 13.91 -0.36
C GLU A 207 -2.87 14.89 0.71
N GLU A 208 -3.58 16.00 0.93
CA GLU A 208 -3.22 17.00 1.96
C GLU A 208 -3.32 16.42 3.38
N ILE A 209 -4.37 15.64 3.64
CA ILE A 209 -4.57 14.96 4.92
C ILE A 209 -3.46 13.93 5.16
N ILE A 210 -3.09 13.15 4.15
CA ILE A 210 -1.99 12.20 4.25
C ILE A 210 -0.67 12.92 4.49
N ALA A 211 -0.37 13.98 3.73
CA ALA A 211 0.85 14.76 3.90
C ALA A 211 0.95 15.37 5.32
N ALA A 212 -0.15 15.96 5.81
CA ALA A 212 -0.21 16.50 7.17
C ALA A 212 -0.07 15.41 8.25
N PHE A 213 -0.64 14.21 8.02
CA PHE A 213 -0.51 13.09 8.94
C PHE A 213 0.93 12.58 8.99
N ILE A 214 1.59 12.39 7.84
CA ILE A 214 2.99 11.96 7.75
C ILE A 214 3.92 12.99 8.38
N ALA A 215 3.71 14.28 8.10
CA ALA A 215 4.52 15.38 8.63
C ALA A 215 4.45 15.52 10.17
N HIS A 216 3.43 14.96 10.82
CA HIS A 216 3.35 14.94 12.28
C HIS A 216 4.45 14.08 12.92
N PHE A 217 4.96 13.08 12.20
CA PHE A 217 5.95 12.15 12.72
C PHE A 217 7.37 12.62 12.42
N PRO A 218 8.34 12.37 13.33
CA PRO A 218 9.70 12.88 13.17
C PRO A 218 10.42 12.28 11.96
N THR A 219 10.12 11.01 11.64
CA THR A 219 10.67 10.31 10.47
C THR A 219 9.69 9.22 10.00
N LYS A 220 9.73 8.89 8.70
CA LYS A 220 8.92 7.81 8.11
C LYS A 220 9.20 6.42 8.70
N PRO A 221 10.44 6.03 9.05
CA PRO A 221 10.69 4.76 9.74
C PRO A 221 10.02 4.66 11.11
N VAL A 222 9.92 5.78 11.85
CA VAL A 222 9.20 5.81 13.13
C VAL A 222 7.71 5.59 12.91
N LEU A 223 7.12 6.25 11.92
CA LEU A 223 5.73 6.04 11.53
C LEU A 223 5.47 4.60 11.08
N ALA A 224 6.32 4.04 10.21
CA ALA A 224 6.20 2.65 9.75
C ALA A 224 6.22 1.64 10.89
N LYS A 225 7.15 1.78 11.85
CA LYS A 225 7.18 0.93 13.06
C LYS A 225 5.89 1.05 13.87
N LEU A 226 5.36 2.26 14.01
CA LEU A 226 4.17 2.52 14.79
C LEU A 226 2.92 1.93 14.13
N LEU A 227 2.76 2.12 12.82
CA LEU A 227 1.69 1.49 12.03
C LEU A 227 1.67 -0.03 12.23
N LEU A 228 2.84 -0.67 12.11
CA LEU A 228 2.96 -2.12 12.30
C LEU A 228 2.80 -2.57 13.75
N LYS A 229 3.01 -1.69 14.72
CA LYS A 229 2.77 -1.94 16.15
C LYS A 229 1.28 -1.89 16.45
N HIS A 230 0.54 -0.97 15.82
CA HIS A 230 -0.91 -0.85 15.95
C HIS A 230 -1.67 -2.06 15.39
N LEU A 231 -1.12 -2.75 14.38
CA LEU A 231 -1.68 -4.02 13.92
C LEU A 231 -1.53 -5.17 14.94
N GLU A 232 -0.49 -5.16 15.78
CA GLU A 232 -0.21 -6.31 16.66
C GLU A 232 -1.30 -6.63 17.68
N PRO A 233 -1.91 -5.65 18.39
CA PRO A 233 -3.05 -5.90 19.25
C PRO A 233 -4.13 -6.70 18.53
N SER A 234 -4.54 -6.33 17.31
CA SER A 234 -5.56 -7.08 16.57
C SER A 234 -5.18 -8.54 16.32
N LEU A 235 -3.89 -8.88 16.29
CA LEU A 235 -3.38 -10.21 15.98
C LEU A 235 -3.09 -11.10 17.21
N LYS A 236 -2.97 -10.52 18.41
CA LYS A 236 -2.56 -11.28 19.61
C LYS A 236 -3.72 -11.94 20.36
N PHE A 237 -4.97 -11.57 20.08
CA PHE A 237 -6.12 -12.13 20.79
C PHE A 237 -6.64 -13.40 20.14
N HIS A 238 -7.24 -14.27 20.96
CA HIS A 238 -7.84 -15.51 20.46
C HIS A 238 -8.95 -15.24 19.43
N VAL A 239 -9.68 -14.13 19.58
CA VAL A 239 -10.58 -13.58 18.57
C VAL A 239 -10.05 -12.20 18.19
N PRO A 240 -9.56 -12.00 16.96
CA PRO A 240 -9.07 -10.72 16.51
C PRO A 240 -10.22 -9.73 16.38
N ASP A 241 -9.97 -8.47 16.73
CA ASP A 241 -10.90 -7.37 16.48
C ASP A 241 -10.77 -6.95 15.01
N THR A 242 -11.64 -7.51 14.16
CA THR A 242 -11.64 -7.28 12.72
C THR A 242 -11.97 -5.83 12.36
N THR A 243 -12.78 -5.15 13.18
CA THR A 243 -13.13 -3.75 12.97
C THR A 243 -11.91 -2.86 13.20
N HIS A 244 -11.18 -3.06 14.30
CA HIS A 244 -9.93 -2.36 14.55
C HIS A 244 -8.89 -2.65 13.45
N PHE A 245 -8.72 -3.92 13.09
CA PHE A 245 -7.83 -4.32 12.00
C PHE A 245 -8.18 -3.61 10.69
N ASN A 246 -9.46 -3.52 10.33
CA ASN A 246 -9.90 -2.87 9.10
C ASN A 246 -9.49 -1.40 9.04
N PHE A 247 -9.65 -0.65 10.14
CA PHE A 247 -9.25 0.76 10.16
C PHE A 247 -7.73 0.93 10.06
N GLU A 248 -6.96 0.15 10.80
CA GLU A 248 -5.50 0.22 10.76
C GLU A 248 -4.93 -0.22 9.39
N ALA A 249 -5.46 -1.31 8.82
CA ALA A 249 -5.05 -1.78 7.51
C ALA A 249 -5.46 -0.81 6.38
N THR A 250 -6.62 -0.15 6.50
CA THR A 250 -7.05 0.89 5.57
C THR A 250 -6.15 2.12 5.66
N LEU A 251 -5.84 2.57 6.88
CA LEU A 251 -4.92 3.69 7.10
C LEU A 251 -3.55 3.40 6.48
N ILE A 252 -2.99 2.21 6.72
CA ILE A 252 -1.73 1.78 6.11
C ILE A 252 -1.82 1.80 4.59
N GLY A 253 -2.89 1.23 4.01
CA GLY A 253 -3.09 1.21 2.55
C GLY A 253 -3.14 2.61 1.92
N LEU A 254 -3.84 3.56 2.56
CA LEU A 254 -3.91 4.95 2.13
C LEU A 254 -2.54 5.64 2.18
N LEU A 255 -1.85 5.55 3.32
CA LEU A 255 -0.54 6.16 3.51
C LEU A 255 0.52 5.62 2.53
N MET A 256 0.51 4.32 2.26
CA MET A 256 1.45 3.68 1.34
C MET A 256 1.20 4.01 -0.13
N THR A 257 -0.05 4.29 -0.49
CA THR A 257 -0.40 4.67 -1.87
C THR A 257 0.08 6.09 -2.16
N ALA A 258 0.05 6.97 -1.16
CA ALA A 258 0.47 8.36 -1.28
C ALA A 258 1.98 8.60 -1.07
N ASP A 259 2.68 7.72 -0.33
CA ASP A 259 4.10 7.92 -0.01
C ASP A 259 4.94 6.65 -0.24
N GLU A 260 5.77 6.68 -1.28
CA GLU A 260 6.61 5.55 -1.70
C GLU A 260 7.71 5.22 -0.68
N GLU A 261 8.33 6.22 -0.05
CA GLU A 261 9.37 6.01 0.96
C GLU A 261 8.80 5.37 2.23
N LEU A 262 7.58 5.75 2.63
CA LEU A 262 6.90 5.11 3.76
C LEU A 262 6.55 3.65 3.44
N ARG A 263 6.13 3.36 2.20
CA ARG A 263 5.91 1.98 1.74
C ARG A 263 7.18 1.15 1.84
N GLU A 264 8.31 1.72 1.42
CA GLU A 264 9.64 1.14 1.55
C GLU A 264 10.02 0.85 3.01
N ASP A 265 9.82 1.82 3.92
CA ASP A 265 10.08 1.66 5.35
C ASP A 265 9.22 0.56 6.01
N LEU A 266 7.96 0.43 5.60
CA LEU A 266 7.09 -0.64 6.08
C LEU A 266 7.64 -2.02 5.70
N LEU A 267 8.10 -2.16 4.45
CA LEU A 267 8.71 -3.39 3.94
C LEU A 267 9.99 -3.74 4.70
N LEU A 268 10.83 -2.75 5.02
CA LEU A 268 12.02 -2.91 5.86
C LEU A 268 11.66 -3.36 7.28
N HIS A 269 10.51 -2.96 7.81
CA HIS A 269 10.00 -3.37 9.13
C HIS A 269 9.18 -4.67 9.14
N SER A 270 9.41 -5.57 8.18
CA SER A 270 8.82 -6.92 8.12
C SER A 270 7.28 -6.94 8.04
N SER A 271 6.69 -5.90 7.44
CA SER A 271 5.24 -5.81 7.22
C SER A 271 4.65 -7.03 6.50
N ILE A 272 5.34 -7.55 5.46
CA ILE A 272 4.93 -8.76 4.71
C ILE A 272 4.63 -9.93 5.65
N ARG A 273 5.49 -10.17 6.66
CA ARG A 273 5.31 -11.27 7.62
C ARG A 273 4.12 -11.00 8.54
N LYS A 274 3.93 -9.76 8.97
CA LYS A 274 2.81 -9.35 9.83
C LYS A 274 1.46 -9.50 9.12
N TYR A 275 1.37 -9.05 7.87
CA TYR A 275 0.17 -9.21 7.04
C TYR A 275 -0.10 -10.66 6.67
N ALA A 276 0.92 -11.48 6.44
CA ALA A 276 0.72 -12.92 6.19
C ALA A 276 0.20 -13.63 7.44
N ALA A 277 0.73 -13.29 8.62
CA ALA A 277 0.23 -13.80 9.90
C ALA A 277 -1.22 -13.33 10.16
N ALA A 278 -1.54 -12.08 9.84
CA ALA A 278 -2.89 -11.54 9.92
C ALA A 278 -3.86 -12.31 9.02
N LEU A 279 -3.49 -12.50 7.75
CA LEU A 279 -4.30 -13.24 6.79
C LEU A 279 -4.53 -14.67 7.27
N ALA A 280 -3.50 -15.37 7.73
CA ALA A 280 -3.65 -16.73 8.28
C ALA A 280 -4.60 -16.79 9.50
N LEU A 281 -4.53 -15.79 10.40
CA LEU A 281 -5.44 -15.70 11.54
C LEU A 281 -6.89 -15.45 11.08
N LEU A 282 -7.11 -14.50 10.17
CA LEU A 282 -8.43 -14.21 9.61
C LEU A 282 -9.02 -15.43 8.87
N LEU A 283 -8.18 -16.19 8.18
CA LEU A 283 -8.50 -17.46 7.53
C LEU A 283 -8.75 -18.62 8.52
N SER A 284 -8.63 -18.40 9.83
CA SER A 284 -9.09 -19.36 10.84
C SER A 284 -10.50 -19.06 11.37
N LEU A 285 -11.01 -17.85 11.14
CA LEU A 285 -12.31 -17.40 11.66
C LEU A 285 -13.49 -17.90 10.80
N PRO A 286 -14.72 -17.90 11.32
CA PRO A 286 -15.91 -18.11 10.51
C PRO A 286 -16.06 -17.05 9.41
N PRO A 287 -16.65 -17.38 8.24
CA PRO A 287 -17.00 -16.39 7.24
C PRO A 287 -17.96 -15.33 7.80
N ASP A 288 -17.52 -14.07 7.78
CA ASP A 288 -18.27 -12.88 8.19
C ASP A 288 -17.87 -11.71 7.29
N LEU A 289 -18.77 -10.74 7.11
CA LEU A 289 -18.53 -9.56 6.26
C LEU A 289 -17.32 -8.75 6.71
N ASN A 290 -17.10 -8.58 8.03
CA ASN A 290 -15.95 -7.83 8.52
C ASN A 290 -14.65 -8.59 8.32
N VAL A 291 -14.67 -9.92 8.51
CA VAL A 291 -13.53 -10.81 8.26
C VAL A 291 -13.16 -10.78 6.78
N ALA A 292 -14.14 -10.87 5.88
CA ALA A 292 -13.93 -10.75 4.44
C ALA A 292 -13.31 -9.39 4.08
N GLY A 293 -13.82 -8.30 4.66
CA GLY A 293 -13.23 -6.97 4.51
C GLY A 293 -11.76 -6.92 4.96
N SER A 294 -11.42 -7.54 6.09
CA SER A 294 -10.04 -7.64 6.57
C SER A 294 -9.13 -8.45 5.63
N ILE A 295 -9.66 -9.54 5.05
CA ILE A 295 -8.95 -10.36 4.07
C ILE A 295 -8.67 -9.54 2.80
N ILE A 296 -9.67 -8.82 2.27
CA ILE A 296 -9.51 -7.94 1.09
C ILE A 296 -8.39 -6.92 1.35
N LEU A 297 -8.37 -6.29 2.52
CA LEU A 297 -7.32 -5.33 2.87
C LEU A 297 -5.92 -5.98 2.93
N CYS A 298 -5.81 -7.22 3.42
CA CYS A 298 -4.54 -7.97 3.37
C CYS A 298 -4.10 -8.26 1.93
N LEU A 299 -5.02 -8.71 1.07
CA LEU A 299 -4.71 -9.04 -0.32
C LEU A 299 -4.34 -7.79 -1.12
N LYS A 300 -5.07 -6.68 -0.94
CA LYS A 300 -4.72 -5.36 -1.50
C LYS A 300 -3.35 -4.90 -1.04
N TYR A 301 -3.02 -5.09 0.23
CA TYR A 301 -1.68 -4.81 0.76
C TYR A 301 -0.61 -5.60 -0.02
N PHE A 302 -0.79 -6.91 -0.23
CA PHE A 302 0.16 -7.69 -1.02
C PHE A 302 0.22 -7.21 -2.47
N ASN A 303 -0.91 -7.00 -3.13
CA ASN A 303 -0.96 -6.53 -4.52
C ASN A 303 -0.24 -5.18 -4.69
N ALA A 304 -0.34 -4.27 -3.71
CA ALA A 304 0.31 -2.95 -3.75
C ALA A 304 1.82 -2.98 -3.39
N THR A 305 2.30 -4.01 -2.69
CA THR A 305 3.64 -4.01 -2.09
C THR A 305 4.60 -5.02 -2.68
N LEU A 306 4.08 -6.11 -3.26
CA LEU A 306 4.91 -7.11 -3.91
C LEU A 306 5.59 -6.57 -5.17
N ASP A 307 5.04 -5.51 -5.77
CA ASP A 307 5.62 -4.79 -6.90
C ASP A 307 6.48 -3.58 -6.50
N ALA A 308 6.65 -3.31 -5.20
CA ALA A 308 7.53 -2.22 -4.76
C ALA A 308 9.00 -2.59 -4.98
N THR A 309 9.83 -1.59 -5.33
CA THR A 309 11.29 -1.72 -5.47
C THR A 309 11.73 -2.80 -6.50
N ASP A 310 12.43 -3.87 -6.08
CA ASP A 310 12.80 -4.99 -6.95
C ASP A 310 11.68 -6.05 -7.09
N GLY A 311 10.73 -6.06 -6.17
CA GLY A 311 9.63 -7.01 -5.99
C GLY A 311 10.06 -8.45 -5.65
N VAL A 312 11.17 -8.94 -6.22
CA VAL A 312 11.73 -10.29 -6.01
C VAL A 312 11.89 -10.60 -4.52
N THR A 313 12.46 -9.66 -3.78
CA THR A 313 12.68 -9.80 -2.34
C THR A 313 11.37 -9.98 -1.57
N TRP A 314 10.34 -9.20 -1.89
CA TRP A 314 9.06 -9.18 -1.19
C TRP A 314 8.20 -10.39 -1.54
N VAL A 315 8.15 -10.78 -2.81
CA VAL A 315 7.46 -11.99 -3.27
C VAL A 315 8.04 -13.22 -2.58
N LYS A 316 9.37 -13.35 -2.49
CA LYS A 316 10.00 -14.46 -1.75
C LYS A 316 9.62 -14.48 -0.27
N LYS A 317 9.58 -13.31 0.37
CA LYS A 317 9.18 -13.20 1.79
C LYS A 317 7.72 -13.60 1.97
N ALA A 318 6.83 -13.18 1.08
CA ALA A 318 5.40 -13.53 1.13
C ALA A 318 5.17 -15.04 0.90
N LEU A 319 5.84 -15.64 -0.09
CA LEU A 319 5.78 -17.09 -0.35
C LEU A 319 6.30 -17.90 0.85
N ARG A 320 7.41 -17.48 1.48
CA ARG A 320 7.90 -18.11 2.72
C ARG A 320 6.93 -17.97 3.88
N ALA A 321 6.08 -16.95 3.86
CA ALA A 321 5.07 -16.71 4.87
C ALA A 321 3.74 -17.43 4.55
N GLY A 322 3.67 -18.24 3.48
CA GLY A 322 2.51 -19.08 3.17
C GLY A 322 1.40 -18.39 2.36
N ILE A 323 1.74 -17.37 1.57
CA ILE A 323 0.73 -16.58 0.85
C ILE A 323 -0.06 -17.39 -0.20
N LEU A 324 0.53 -18.40 -0.86
CA LEU A 324 -0.22 -19.23 -1.82
C LEU A 324 -1.20 -20.13 -1.09
N SER A 325 -0.79 -20.72 0.03
CA SER A 325 -1.67 -21.53 0.87
C SER A 325 -2.86 -20.71 1.36
N ALA A 326 -2.59 -19.51 1.89
CA ALA A 326 -3.60 -18.57 2.35
C ALA A 326 -4.57 -18.17 1.21
N THR A 327 -4.04 -17.92 0.01
CA THR A 327 -4.86 -17.57 -1.15
C THR A 327 -5.86 -18.65 -1.54
N ILE A 328 -5.50 -19.93 -1.43
CA ILE A 328 -6.45 -21.03 -1.68
C ILE A 328 -7.51 -21.12 -0.58
N GLU A 329 -7.12 -20.90 0.67
CA GLU A 329 -8.04 -20.90 1.81
C GLU A 329 -9.06 -19.75 1.76
N CYS A 330 -8.75 -18.63 1.07
CA CYS A 330 -9.69 -17.54 0.82
C CYS A 330 -10.97 -17.98 0.08
N ALA A 331 -10.96 -19.14 -0.60
CA ALA A 331 -12.11 -19.60 -1.38
C ALA A 331 -13.42 -19.71 -0.58
N ARG A 332 -13.33 -19.95 0.73
CA ARG A 332 -14.50 -19.98 1.63
C ARG A 332 -15.17 -18.61 1.86
N PHE A 333 -14.56 -17.54 1.36
CA PHE A 333 -15.08 -16.17 1.45
C PHE A 333 -15.48 -15.59 0.09
N TYR A 334 -15.50 -16.40 -0.99
CA TYR A 334 -15.86 -15.90 -2.33
C TYR A 334 -17.32 -15.46 -2.49
N GLU A 335 -18.19 -15.81 -1.54
CA GLU A 335 -19.55 -15.27 -1.49
C GLU A 335 -19.58 -13.78 -1.11
N HIS A 336 -18.49 -13.26 -0.52
CA HIS A 336 -18.34 -11.85 -0.23
C HIS A 336 -17.66 -11.12 -1.40
N ASP A 337 -18.26 -10.01 -1.81
CA ASP A 337 -17.81 -9.20 -2.93
C ASP A 337 -16.35 -8.75 -2.77
N GLY A 338 -15.57 -8.81 -3.85
CA GLY A 338 -14.17 -8.39 -3.92
C GLY A 338 -13.10 -9.39 -3.44
N VAL A 339 -13.42 -10.43 -2.64
CA VAL A 339 -12.38 -11.39 -2.19
C VAL A 339 -11.80 -12.18 -3.37
N GLU A 340 -12.67 -12.68 -4.26
CA GLU A 340 -12.23 -13.44 -5.44
C GLU A 340 -11.37 -12.55 -6.37
N ASP A 341 -11.72 -11.28 -6.54
CA ASP A 341 -10.99 -10.34 -7.39
C ASP A 341 -9.54 -10.15 -6.94
N GLU A 342 -9.34 -9.88 -5.65
CA GLU A 342 -7.99 -9.66 -5.11
C GLU A 342 -7.12 -10.92 -5.17
N VAL A 343 -7.74 -12.10 -4.95
CA VAL A 343 -7.07 -13.40 -5.15
C VAL A 343 -6.68 -13.58 -6.61
N VAL A 344 -7.60 -13.33 -7.55
CA VAL A 344 -7.35 -13.44 -8.99
C VAL A 344 -6.21 -12.52 -9.39
N ILE A 345 -6.18 -11.26 -8.96
CA ILE A 345 -5.09 -10.32 -9.24
C ILE A 345 -3.75 -10.90 -8.77
N LEU A 346 -3.69 -11.41 -7.53
CA LEU A 346 -2.48 -11.95 -6.93
C LEU A 346 -1.90 -13.15 -7.71
N ILE A 347 -2.76 -14.11 -8.11
CA ILE A 347 -2.32 -15.37 -8.74
C ILE A 347 -2.30 -15.35 -10.27
N SER A 348 -3.02 -14.42 -10.92
CA SER A 348 -2.99 -14.27 -12.39
C SER A 348 -1.99 -13.21 -12.85
N SER A 349 -1.68 -12.24 -11.99
CA SER A 349 -0.91 -11.06 -12.37
C SER A 349 0.30 -10.86 -11.46
N THR A 350 0.13 -10.60 -10.16
CA THR A 350 1.21 -10.14 -9.26
C THR A 350 2.34 -11.17 -9.13
N ILE A 351 2.09 -12.36 -8.57
CA ILE A 351 3.13 -13.39 -8.37
C ILE A 351 3.67 -13.96 -9.69
N PRO A 352 2.84 -14.27 -10.71
CA PRO A 352 3.30 -14.91 -11.95
C PRO A 352 4.38 -14.13 -12.70
N ARG A 353 4.34 -12.80 -12.67
CA ARG A 353 5.36 -11.91 -13.27
C ARG A 353 6.78 -12.22 -12.76
N TYR A 354 6.90 -12.70 -11.52
CA TYR A 354 8.18 -13.01 -10.89
C TYR A 354 8.65 -14.46 -11.08
N LEU A 355 7.89 -15.31 -11.78
CA LEU A 355 8.30 -16.69 -12.08
C LEU A 355 9.49 -16.78 -13.04
N VAL A 356 9.90 -15.65 -13.61
CA VAL A 356 11.11 -15.54 -14.40
C VAL A 356 12.39 -15.56 -13.55
N TYR A 357 12.27 -15.37 -12.23
CA TYR A 357 13.39 -15.42 -11.29
C TYR A 357 13.48 -16.81 -10.65
N LYS A 358 14.69 -17.40 -10.70
CA LYS A 358 14.99 -18.75 -10.21
C LYS A 358 14.60 -18.93 -8.74
N SER A 359 14.88 -17.94 -7.92
CA SER A 359 14.70 -17.97 -6.48
C SER A 359 13.21 -17.86 -6.08
N VAL A 360 12.41 -17.10 -6.83
CA VAL A 360 10.95 -17.05 -6.69
C VAL A 360 10.34 -18.37 -7.15
N LEU A 361 10.67 -18.84 -8.36
CA LEU A 361 10.16 -20.11 -8.90
C LEU A 361 10.48 -21.29 -7.98
N ARG A 362 11.67 -21.33 -7.39
CA ARG A 362 12.04 -22.32 -6.36
C ARG A 362 11.11 -22.22 -5.14
N GLN A 363 10.87 -21.02 -4.63
CA GLN A 363 10.07 -20.82 -3.43
C GLN A 363 8.60 -21.19 -3.65
N VAL A 364 8.04 -20.85 -4.82
CA VAL A 364 6.69 -21.28 -5.23
C VAL A 364 6.58 -22.81 -5.22
N ARG A 365 7.58 -23.52 -5.76
CA ARG A 365 7.59 -24.99 -5.75
C ARG A 365 7.65 -25.57 -4.34
N VAL A 366 8.51 -25.03 -3.47
CA VAL A 366 8.59 -25.47 -2.06
C VAL A 366 7.22 -25.33 -1.38
N GLU A 367 6.52 -24.23 -1.63
CA GLU A 367 5.19 -24.00 -1.06
C GLU A 367 4.16 -24.97 -1.66
N LEU A 368 4.11 -25.15 -2.98
CA LEU A 368 3.22 -26.13 -3.62
C LEU A 368 3.47 -27.56 -3.14
N ASP A 369 4.72 -27.97 -3.00
CA ASP A 369 5.08 -29.29 -2.48
C ASP A 369 4.60 -29.45 -1.03
N ALA A 370 4.76 -28.42 -0.19
CA ALA A 370 4.25 -28.40 1.18
C ALA A 370 2.71 -28.47 1.24
N MET A 371 2.02 -27.81 0.31
CA MET A 371 0.56 -27.89 0.19
C MET A 371 0.09 -29.29 -0.20
N CYS A 372 0.75 -29.94 -1.17
CA CYS A 372 0.44 -31.31 -1.58
C CYS A 372 0.57 -32.32 -0.43
N LEU A 373 1.53 -32.10 0.49
CA LEU A 373 1.74 -32.96 1.65
C LEU A 373 0.73 -32.72 2.79
N ASN A 374 0.04 -31.58 2.79
CA ASN A 374 -0.87 -31.22 3.86
C ASN A 374 -2.28 -31.80 3.56
N PRO A 375 -2.82 -32.69 4.45
CA PRO A 375 -4.11 -33.35 4.23
C PRO A 375 -5.28 -32.39 4.02
N LYS A 376 -5.21 -31.17 4.56
CA LYS A 376 -6.22 -30.12 4.37
C LYS A 376 -6.41 -29.80 2.89
N PHE A 377 -5.32 -29.77 2.12
CA PHE A 377 -5.34 -29.48 0.68
C PHE A 377 -5.43 -30.75 -0.18
N ALA A 378 -5.06 -31.92 0.36
CA ALA A 378 -5.11 -33.18 -0.38
C ALA A 378 -6.55 -33.73 -0.54
N LYS A 379 -7.41 -33.54 0.47
CA LYS A 379 -8.80 -34.06 0.48
C LYS A 379 -9.83 -33.08 -0.04
N SER A 380 -9.56 -31.79 0.06
CA SER A 380 -10.39 -30.77 -0.57
C SER A 380 -9.94 -30.67 -2.02
N SER A 381 -10.72 -31.21 -2.95
CA SER A 381 -10.68 -30.79 -4.35
C SER A 381 -10.75 -29.26 -4.31
N PHE A 382 -9.60 -28.60 -4.49
CA PHE A 382 -9.32 -27.17 -4.28
C PHE A 382 -10.57 -26.33 -3.99
N GLY A 383 -10.65 -25.63 -2.85
CA GLY A 383 -11.73 -24.67 -2.56
C GLY A 383 -12.07 -23.73 -3.73
N LEU A 384 -11.10 -23.53 -4.64
CA LEU A 384 -11.25 -23.07 -6.02
C LEU A 384 -12.04 -24.02 -6.94
N THR A 385 -13.20 -24.51 -6.53
CA THR A 385 -13.97 -25.48 -7.35
C THR A 385 -14.69 -24.83 -8.53
N LYS A 386 -14.95 -23.51 -8.48
CA LYS A 386 -15.67 -22.75 -9.50
C LYS A 386 -15.13 -21.31 -9.59
N GLY A 387 -15.57 -20.56 -10.61
CA GLY A 387 -15.28 -19.14 -10.75
C GLY A 387 -13.98 -18.81 -11.50
N ARG A 388 -13.64 -17.52 -11.51
CA ARG A 388 -12.45 -16.97 -12.18
C ARG A 388 -11.18 -17.35 -11.45
N ALA A 389 -11.23 -17.47 -10.12
CA ALA A 389 -10.07 -17.89 -9.33
C ALA A 389 -9.60 -19.30 -9.70
N ARG A 390 -10.51 -20.23 -10.04
CA ARG A 390 -10.15 -21.56 -10.55
C ARG A 390 -9.37 -21.48 -11.86
N VAL A 391 -9.86 -20.67 -12.81
CA VAL A 391 -9.22 -20.49 -14.12
C VAL A 391 -7.84 -19.84 -13.94
N ALA A 392 -7.77 -18.79 -13.14
CA ALA A 392 -6.52 -18.10 -12.80
C ALA A 392 -5.51 -19.05 -12.16
N TRP A 393 -5.93 -19.88 -11.20
CA TRP A 393 -5.08 -20.87 -10.55
C TRP A 393 -4.59 -21.95 -11.52
N SER A 394 -5.46 -22.46 -12.39
CA SER A 394 -5.06 -23.44 -13.42
C SER A 394 -4.00 -22.85 -14.37
N ASN A 395 -4.19 -21.61 -14.81
CA ASN A 395 -3.23 -20.91 -15.66
C ASN A 395 -1.91 -20.67 -14.92
N PHE A 396 -1.96 -20.32 -13.63
CA PHE A 396 -0.79 -20.17 -12.78
C PHE A 396 0.02 -21.48 -12.68
N LEU A 397 -0.64 -22.61 -12.39
CA LEU A 397 0.02 -23.92 -12.34
C LEU A 397 0.62 -24.33 -13.70
N LYS A 398 -0.08 -24.04 -14.80
CA LYS A 398 0.44 -24.26 -16.16
C LYS A 398 1.73 -23.48 -16.39
N LEU A 399 1.74 -22.20 -16.03
CA LEU A 399 2.92 -21.34 -16.15
C LEU A 399 4.08 -21.82 -15.26
N ILE A 400 3.82 -22.21 -14.01
CA ILE A 400 4.84 -22.78 -13.12
C ILE A 400 5.47 -24.03 -13.73
N LYS A 401 4.65 -24.92 -14.30
CA LYS A 401 5.12 -26.14 -14.97
C LYS A 401 5.99 -25.81 -16.17
N GLU A 402 5.58 -24.86 -17.00
CA GLU A 402 6.35 -24.36 -18.13
C GLU A 402 7.70 -23.79 -17.69
N ARG A 403 7.70 -22.80 -16.78
CA ARG A 403 8.94 -22.17 -16.28
C ARG A 403 9.84 -23.18 -15.56
N SER A 404 9.26 -24.19 -14.91
CA SER A 404 10.03 -25.29 -14.29
C SER A 404 10.75 -26.17 -15.31
N LYS A 405 10.15 -26.41 -16.49
CA LYS A 405 10.81 -27.14 -17.58
C LYS A 405 11.98 -26.35 -18.14
N ILE A 406 11.77 -25.06 -18.42
CA ILE A 406 12.82 -24.14 -18.91
C ILE A 406 13.97 -24.07 -17.89
N LYS A 407 13.66 -23.92 -16.59
CA LYS A 407 14.67 -23.97 -15.53
C LYS A 407 15.42 -25.30 -15.48
N ALA A 408 14.74 -26.43 -15.65
CA ALA A 408 15.39 -27.74 -15.62
C ALA A 408 16.36 -27.91 -16.80
N GLU A 409 16.01 -27.40 -17.98
CA GLU A 409 16.91 -27.35 -19.14
C GLU A 409 18.11 -26.44 -18.87
N TYR A 410 17.86 -25.22 -18.39
CA TYR A 410 18.90 -24.29 -17.97
C TYR A 410 19.87 -24.90 -16.94
N ASP A 411 19.36 -25.60 -15.93
CA ASP A 411 20.19 -26.25 -14.91
C ASP A 411 21.07 -27.37 -15.51
N ARG A 412 20.64 -28.05 -16.57
CA ARG A 412 21.48 -29.03 -17.30
C ARG A 412 22.62 -28.32 -18.04
N ILE A 413 22.33 -27.18 -18.68
CA ILE A 413 23.32 -26.38 -19.42
C ILE A 413 24.35 -25.78 -18.46
N ILE A 414 23.91 -25.16 -17.36
CA ILE A 414 24.82 -24.50 -16.42
C ILE A 414 25.52 -25.46 -15.44
N LYS A 415 25.13 -26.74 -15.39
CA LYS A 415 25.90 -27.74 -14.62
C LYS A 415 27.36 -27.78 -15.07
N TYR A 416 27.59 -27.54 -16.36
CA TYR A 416 28.91 -27.46 -16.97
C TYR A 416 29.03 -26.17 -17.78
N PRO A 417 29.18 -24.99 -17.13
CA PRO A 417 29.25 -23.73 -17.85
C PRO A 417 30.50 -23.69 -18.72
N ALA A 418 30.38 -23.04 -19.88
CA ALA A 418 31.53 -22.70 -20.71
C ALA A 418 32.38 -21.62 -20.03
N CYS A 419 33.69 -21.69 -20.22
CA CYS A 419 34.59 -20.62 -19.77
C CYS A 419 34.31 -19.34 -20.57
N SER A 420 34.18 -18.20 -19.88
CA SER A 420 33.92 -16.90 -20.53
C SER A 420 35.12 -16.32 -21.28
N SER A 421 36.29 -17.00 -21.27
CA SER A 421 37.46 -16.57 -22.05
C SER A 421 37.30 -17.04 -23.50
N PRO A 422 37.32 -16.14 -24.51
CA PRO A 422 37.09 -16.49 -25.92
C PRO A 422 38.04 -17.56 -26.47
N HIS A 423 39.27 -17.61 -25.95
CA HIS A 423 40.31 -18.55 -26.39
C HIS A 423 40.45 -19.77 -25.46
N CYS A 424 39.44 -20.07 -24.64
CA CYS A 424 39.48 -21.26 -23.80
C CYS A 424 39.18 -22.51 -24.65
N SER A 425 40.11 -23.48 -24.67
CA SER A 425 39.89 -24.79 -25.29
C SER A 425 39.09 -25.77 -24.43
N HIS A 426 38.82 -25.43 -23.15
CA HIS A 426 38.00 -26.28 -22.30
C HIS A 426 36.52 -26.07 -22.64
N GLU A 427 35.91 -27.07 -23.28
CA GLU A 427 34.53 -26.99 -23.72
C GLU A 427 33.57 -26.75 -22.56
N ARG A 428 33.70 -27.52 -21.47
CA ARG A 428 32.88 -27.36 -20.27
C ARG A 428 33.61 -27.79 -19.01
N THR A 429 33.43 -27.05 -17.92
CA THR A 429 34.04 -27.33 -16.61
C THR A 429 32.93 -27.48 -15.56
N PRO A 430 32.99 -28.43 -14.62
CA PRO A 430 32.02 -28.49 -13.52
C PRO A 430 31.90 -27.14 -12.82
N LYS A 431 30.67 -26.67 -12.54
CA LYS A 431 30.42 -25.36 -11.93
C LYS A 431 31.21 -25.12 -10.64
N SER A 432 31.46 -26.18 -9.85
CA SER A 432 32.27 -26.16 -8.63
C SER A 432 33.73 -25.77 -8.86
N ASN A 433 34.26 -26.03 -10.05
CA ASN A 433 35.66 -25.81 -10.40
C ASN A 433 35.86 -24.47 -11.14
N MET A 434 34.78 -23.74 -11.43
CA MET A 434 34.86 -22.46 -12.10
C MET A 434 35.02 -21.31 -11.10
N LYS A 435 35.95 -20.40 -11.42
CA LYS A 435 36.21 -19.16 -10.68
C LYS A 435 35.34 -18.04 -11.25
N ALA A 436 34.55 -17.39 -10.41
CA ALA A 436 33.82 -16.19 -10.81
C ALA A 436 34.76 -14.97 -10.79
N CYS A 437 34.54 -13.99 -11.67
CA CYS A 437 35.24 -12.71 -11.57
C CYS A 437 34.88 -12.03 -10.24
N GLU A 438 35.84 -11.67 -9.40
CA GLU A 438 35.60 -11.08 -8.08
C GLU A 438 34.92 -9.70 -8.15
N GLY A 439 35.21 -8.93 -9.20
CA GLY A 439 34.56 -7.64 -9.43
C GLY A 439 33.11 -7.82 -9.86
N CYS A 440 32.88 -8.50 -10.99
CA CYS A 440 31.55 -8.53 -11.58
C CYS A 440 30.68 -9.74 -11.21
N LEU A 441 31.23 -10.85 -10.71
CA LEU A 441 30.57 -12.12 -10.38
C LEU A 441 29.69 -12.74 -11.49
N SER A 442 29.61 -12.11 -12.67
CA SER A 442 28.74 -12.49 -13.78
C SER A 442 29.41 -13.48 -14.71
N VAL A 443 30.70 -13.27 -15.01
CA VAL A 443 31.51 -14.18 -15.83
C VAL A 443 32.25 -15.21 -14.98
N ARG A 444 32.50 -16.39 -15.56
CA ARG A 444 33.17 -17.52 -14.90
C ARG A 444 34.29 -18.08 -15.77
N TYR A 445 35.37 -18.51 -15.13
CA TYR A 445 36.58 -19.01 -15.77
C TYR A 445 36.96 -20.38 -15.23
N CYS A 446 37.45 -21.28 -16.08
CA CYS A 446 37.97 -22.56 -15.63
C CYS A 446 39.33 -22.42 -14.92
N SER A 447 40.06 -21.32 -15.16
CA SER A 447 41.38 -21.06 -14.58
C SER A 447 41.67 -19.56 -14.41
N ARG A 448 42.68 -19.23 -13.61
CA ARG A 448 43.20 -17.85 -13.47
C ARG A 448 43.82 -17.34 -14.77
N GLY A 449 44.38 -18.22 -15.59
CA GLY A 449 44.92 -17.88 -16.92
C GLY A 449 43.84 -17.35 -17.85
N CYS A 450 42.71 -18.05 -17.92
CA CYS A 450 41.55 -17.62 -18.71
C CYS A 450 40.96 -16.29 -18.21
N GLN A 451 40.93 -16.07 -16.89
CA GLN A 451 40.50 -14.78 -16.33
C GLN A 451 41.43 -13.65 -16.76
N THR A 452 42.75 -13.85 -16.65
CA THR A 452 43.76 -12.85 -16.99
C THR A 452 43.70 -12.49 -18.48
N MET A 453 43.52 -13.50 -19.34
CA MET A 453 43.39 -13.32 -20.78
C MET A 453 42.13 -12.53 -21.16
N HIS A 454 40.98 -12.89 -20.58
CA HIS A 454 39.72 -12.17 -20.84
C HIS A 454 39.69 -10.77 -20.18
N TRP A 455 40.51 -10.51 -19.16
CA TRP A 455 40.49 -9.26 -18.40
C TRP A 455 40.68 -8.02 -19.28
N LEU A 456 41.54 -8.10 -20.30
CA LEU A 456 41.83 -6.98 -21.20
C LEU A 456 40.58 -6.44 -21.89
N THR A 457 39.67 -7.31 -22.33
CA THR A 457 38.41 -6.91 -22.98
C THR A 457 37.24 -6.80 -22.00
N HIS A 458 37.28 -7.55 -20.89
CA HIS A 458 36.23 -7.55 -19.88
C HIS A 458 36.26 -6.35 -18.93
N ARG A 459 37.43 -5.75 -18.67
CA ARG A 459 37.64 -4.74 -17.61
C ARG A 459 36.59 -3.63 -17.60
N ASN A 460 36.30 -3.02 -18.75
CA ASN A 460 35.35 -1.92 -18.86
C ASN A 460 33.92 -2.39 -18.53
N GLN A 461 33.52 -3.55 -19.05
CA GLN A 461 32.23 -4.15 -18.71
C GLN A 461 32.16 -4.53 -17.23
N CYS A 462 33.26 -5.00 -16.64
CA CYS A 462 33.34 -5.32 -15.22
C CYS A 462 33.14 -4.08 -14.35
N LEU A 463 33.82 -2.97 -14.70
CA LEU A 463 33.70 -1.67 -14.04
C LEU A 463 32.28 -1.13 -14.14
N GLU A 464 31.68 -1.08 -15.34
CA GLU A 464 30.29 -0.64 -15.51
C GLU A 464 29.32 -1.50 -14.68
N MET A 465 29.49 -2.83 -14.70
CA MET A 465 28.68 -3.75 -13.91
C MET A 465 28.95 -3.64 -12.39
N TRP A 466 30.10 -3.11 -11.98
CA TRP A 466 30.48 -2.90 -10.58
C TRP A 466 30.02 -1.53 -10.08
N GLU A 467 30.12 -0.48 -10.89
CA GLU A 467 29.62 0.86 -10.59
C GLU A 467 28.10 0.87 -10.51
N LYS A 468 27.40 0.26 -11.48
CA LYS A 468 25.95 0.04 -11.38
C LYS A 468 25.58 -0.65 -10.07
N ARG A 469 26.37 -1.64 -9.67
CA ARG A 469 26.25 -2.37 -8.42
C ARG A 469 26.42 -1.53 -7.16
N LYS A 470 27.34 -0.57 -7.20
CA LYS A 470 27.72 0.28 -6.07
C LYS A 470 26.71 1.44 -5.92
N ASN A 471 26.20 1.92 -7.05
CA ASN A 471 25.29 3.06 -7.13
C ASN A 471 23.81 2.65 -7.01
N GLU A 472 23.43 1.44 -7.42
CA GLU A 472 22.12 0.86 -7.10
C GLU A 472 22.09 0.55 -5.59
N MET A 473 21.36 1.38 -4.84
CA MET A 473 21.33 1.39 -3.37
C MET A 473 21.19 -0.01 -2.74
N PRO A 474 21.95 -0.32 -1.68
CA PRO A 474 21.93 -1.62 -0.99
C PRO A 474 20.64 -1.91 -0.19
N LEU A 475 19.66 -1.01 -0.18
CA LEU A 475 18.44 -1.15 0.63
C LEU A 475 17.48 -2.23 0.13
N TYR A 476 17.53 -2.57 -1.17
CA TYR A 476 16.69 -3.60 -1.78
C TYR A 476 17.56 -4.71 -2.38
N GLY A 477 17.31 -5.94 -1.95
CA GLY A 477 18.18 -7.08 -2.24
C GLY A 477 18.40 -7.22 -3.74
N ARG A 478 19.64 -7.03 -4.19
CA ARG A 478 20.02 -7.24 -5.59
C ARG A 478 19.53 -8.63 -6.04
N PRO A 479 18.91 -8.77 -7.23
CA PRO A 479 18.54 -10.08 -7.75
C PRO A 479 19.75 -11.00 -7.72
N ASP A 480 19.54 -12.24 -7.28
CA ASP A 480 20.60 -13.24 -7.26
C ASP A 480 21.24 -13.30 -8.66
N PRO A 481 22.57 -13.36 -8.80
CA PRO A 481 23.20 -13.53 -10.11
C PRO A 481 22.63 -14.71 -10.90
N GLU A 482 22.18 -15.77 -10.22
CA GLU A 482 21.49 -16.90 -10.83
C GLU A 482 20.07 -16.56 -11.31
N ASP A 483 19.36 -15.64 -10.63
CA ASP A 483 18.07 -15.11 -11.09
C ASP A 483 18.25 -14.37 -12.40
N SER A 484 19.27 -13.53 -12.51
CA SER A 484 19.59 -12.79 -13.73
C SER A 484 19.94 -13.73 -14.89
N ARG A 485 20.72 -14.79 -14.62
CA ARG A 485 21.09 -15.76 -15.67
C ARG A 485 19.91 -16.60 -16.13
N LEU A 486 19.05 -17.07 -15.22
CA LEU A 486 17.84 -17.80 -15.61
C LEU A 486 16.88 -16.90 -16.37
N PHE A 487 16.70 -15.65 -15.92
CA PHE A 487 15.85 -14.68 -16.62
C PHE A 487 16.29 -14.50 -18.07
N ASN A 488 17.60 -14.30 -18.31
CA ASN A 488 18.14 -14.17 -19.66
C ASN A 488 17.85 -15.43 -20.50
N TYR A 489 17.97 -16.61 -19.90
CA TYR A 489 17.66 -17.86 -20.57
C TYR A 489 16.18 -17.99 -20.93
N ILE A 490 15.27 -17.64 -20.01
CA ILE A 490 13.82 -17.60 -20.25
C ILE A 490 13.50 -16.64 -21.38
N MET A 491 14.11 -15.47 -21.40
CA MET A 491 13.90 -14.48 -22.44
C MET A 491 14.35 -14.96 -23.82
N THR A 492 15.52 -15.60 -23.93
CA THR A 492 15.95 -16.22 -25.19
C THR A 492 14.99 -17.33 -25.62
N HIS A 493 14.55 -18.17 -24.67
CA HIS A 493 13.56 -19.21 -24.94
C HIS A 493 12.23 -18.62 -25.46
N ASP A 494 11.71 -17.57 -24.82
CA ASP A 494 10.44 -16.94 -25.18
C ASP A 494 10.52 -16.26 -26.56
N LEU A 495 11.67 -15.67 -26.92
CA LEU A 495 11.92 -15.16 -28.27
C LEU A 495 11.89 -16.29 -29.31
N HIS A 496 12.58 -17.40 -29.07
CA HIS A 496 12.56 -18.55 -29.98
C HIS A 496 11.16 -19.14 -30.13
N TYR A 497 10.44 -19.30 -29.02
CA TYR A 497 9.08 -19.82 -29.01
C TYR A 497 8.11 -18.93 -29.79
N ASN A 498 8.36 -17.61 -29.83
CA ASN A 498 7.52 -16.63 -30.53
C ASN A 498 8.09 -16.20 -31.89
N LYS A 499 9.09 -16.91 -32.44
CA LYS A 499 9.78 -16.52 -33.68
C LYS A 499 8.81 -16.20 -34.83
N GLU A 500 7.87 -17.10 -35.12
CA GLU A 500 6.94 -16.95 -36.25
C GLU A 500 6.07 -15.69 -36.09
N ARG A 501 5.44 -15.52 -34.92
CA ARG A 501 4.64 -14.34 -34.60
C ARG A 501 5.43 -13.03 -34.70
N ILE A 502 6.70 -13.03 -34.28
CA ILE A 502 7.58 -11.86 -34.38
C ILE A 502 7.87 -11.54 -35.86
N CYS A 503 8.18 -12.55 -36.68
CA CYS A 503 8.38 -12.37 -38.11
C CYS A 503 7.12 -11.83 -38.80
N GLU A 504 5.93 -12.35 -38.46
CA GLU A 504 4.65 -11.87 -38.99
C GLU A 504 4.39 -10.40 -38.67
N GLN A 505 4.55 -9.99 -37.40
CA GLN A 505 4.39 -8.59 -36.98
C GLN A 505 5.37 -7.67 -37.71
N ARG A 506 6.61 -8.10 -37.89
CA ARG A 506 7.62 -7.34 -38.63
C ARG A 506 7.22 -7.19 -40.10
N SER A 507 6.85 -8.27 -40.77
CA SER A 507 6.40 -8.23 -42.17
C SER A 507 5.20 -7.30 -42.34
N ALA A 508 4.24 -7.34 -41.41
CA ALA A 508 3.10 -6.43 -41.42
C ALA A 508 3.52 -4.95 -41.33
N ILE A 509 4.51 -4.62 -40.50
CA ILE A 509 5.05 -3.26 -40.40
C ILE A 509 5.76 -2.84 -41.70
N LEU A 510 6.54 -3.74 -42.29
CA LEU A 510 7.23 -3.49 -43.57
C LEU A 510 6.23 -3.22 -44.71
N VAL A 511 5.16 -4.02 -44.79
CA VAL A 511 4.09 -3.83 -45.78
C VAL A 511 3.35 -2.51 -45.54
N ALA A 512 3.02 -2.18 -44.29
CA ALA A 512 2.31 -0.95 -43.96
C ALA A 512 3.17 0.31 -44.16
N ARG A 513 4.50 0.19 -44.14
CA ARG A 513 5.44 1.32 -44.23
C ARG A 513 6.68 0.96 -45.05
N PRO A 514 6.57 0.86 -46.38
CA PRO A 514 7.69 0.50 -47.25
C PRO A 514 8.91 1.44 -47.11
N GLN A 515 8.67 2.72 -46.81
CA GLN A 515 9.72 3.71 -46.56
C GLN A 515 10.55 3.45 -45.29
N THR A 516 10.12 2.51 -44.43
CA THR A 516 10.84 2.11 -43.21
C THR A 516 11.75 0.90 -43.39
N ILE A 517 11.94 0.39 -44.62
CA ILE A 517 12.83 -0.75 -44.90
C ILE A 517 14.27 -0.51 -44.36
N SER A 518 14.72 0.74 -44.32
CA SER A 518 16.05 1.10 -43.78
C SER A 518 16.06 1.37 -42.25
N SER A 519 14.92 1.39 -41.59
CA SER A 519 14.84 1.67 -40.15
C SER A 519 15.03 0.39 -39.33
N PRO A 520 15.86 0.40 -38.28
CA PRO A 520 15.98 -0.76 -37.39
C PRO A 520 14.64 -1.09 -36.71
N PHE A 521 14.43 -2.37 -36.45
CA PHE A 521 13.29 -2.84 -35.66
C PHE A 521 13.70 -3.00 -34.20
N GLY A 522 12.75 -2.85 -33.29
CA GLY A 522 12.89 -3.25 -31.90
C GLY A 522 11.91 -4.37 -31.57
N ILE A 523 12.25 -5.26 -30.66
CA ILE A 523 11.32 -6.19 -30.05
C ILE A 523 11.13 -5.76 -28.60
N LEU A 524 9.90 -5.38 -28.24
CA LEU A 524 9.52 -5.09 -26.87
C LEU A 524 8.99 -6.36 -26.24
N MET A 525 9.57 -6.77 -25.11
CA MET A 525 9.06 -7.86 -24.27
C MET A 525 8.62 -7.31 -22.92
N ASP A 526 7.33 -7.44 -22.58
CA ASP A 526 6.76 -6.99 -21.32
C ASP A 526 6.43 -8.18 -20.40
N TYR A 527 7.29 -8.38 -19.40
CA TYR A 527 7.12 -9.36 -18.33
C TYR A 527 6.31 -8.84 -17.14
N ARG A 528 5.80 -7.59 -17.21
CA ARG A 528 4.82 -7.06 -16.24
C ARG A 528 3.40 -7.52 -16.58
N VAL A 529 3.19 -8.14 -17.74
CA VAL A 529 1.93 -8.76 -18.12
C VAL A 529 2.11 -10.28 -18.25
N VAL A 530 1.03 -11.02 -18.01
CA VAL A 530 1.04 -12.49 -17.98
C VAL A 530 -0.15 -12.99 -18.79
N PRO A 531 0.07 -13.73 -19.90
CA PRO A 531 1.36 -14.14 -20.45
C PRO A 531 2.22 -12.96 -20.95
N VAL A 532 3.52 -13.21 -21.16
CA VAL A 532 4.46 -12.20 -21.64
C VAL A 532 3.99 -11.62 -22.98
N GLU A 533 3.94 -10.29 -23.06
CA GLU A 533 3.60 -9.59 -24.30
C GLU A 533 4.88 -9.34 -25.10
N ILE A 534 4.84 -9.66 -26.41
CA ILE A 534 5.97 -9.46 -27.33
C ILE A 534 5.46 -8.72 -28.55
N ILE A 535 6.05 -7.55 -28.80
CA ILE A 535 5.64 -6.61 -29.85
C ILE A 535 6.86 -6.20 -30.67
N VAL A 536 6.73 -6.22 -32.00
CA VAL A 536 7.70 -5.59 -32.90
C VAL A 536 7.37 -4.11 -33.08
N ILE A 537 8.37 -3.25 -32.91
CA ILE A 537 8.26 -1.80 -33.06
C ILE A 537 9.22 -1.29 -34.15
N SER A 538 8.80 -0.30 -34.94
CA SER A 538 9.70 0.44 -35.86
C SER A 538 10.33 1.61 -35.12
N THR A 539 11.64 1.84 -35.26
CA THR A 539 12.31 2.98 -34.64
C THR A 539 11.91 4.32 -35.23
N GLY A 540 11.48 4.35 -36.50
CA GLY A 540 11.18 5.58 -37.25
C GLY A 540 9.84 6.22 -36.89
N SER A 541 8.91 5.48 -36.28
CA SER A 541 7.53 5.94 -36.05
C SER A 541 7.23 6.37 -34.61
N ARG A 542 8.23 6.80 -33.84
CA ARG A 542 8.09 7.00 -32.38
C ARG A 542 7.37 8.31 -32.00
N GLU A 543 6.12 8.44 -32.42
CA GLU A 543 5.05 8.84 -31.49
C GLU A 543 4.53 7.57 -30.81
N LEU A 544 5.27 7.06 -29.82
CA LEU A 544 4.72 6.05 -28.92
C LEU A 544 3.69 6.74 -28.03
N THR A 545 2.45 6.86 -28.52
CA THR A 545 1.26 7.32 -27.79
C THR A 545 0.76 6.30 -26.77
N ALA A 546 1.55 5.28 -26.44
CA ALA A 546 1.22 4.40 -25.34
C ALA A 546 1.25 5.22 -24.03
N PRO A 547 0.11 5.57 -23.42
CA PRO A 547 -0.01 6.75 -22.54
C PRO A 547 0.82 6.70 -21.24
N ASN A 548 1.43 5.57 -20.92
CA ASN A 548 1.97 5.29 -19.57
C ASN A 548 3.46 4.87 -19.56
N PHE A 549 4.24 5.12 -20.61
CA PHE A 549 5.64 4.70 -20.66
C PHE A 549 6.60 5.87 -20.34
N PRO A 550 7.31 5.85 -19.19
CA PRO A 550 8.25 6.90 -18.83
C PRO A 550 9.43 6.99 -19.81
N ARG A 551 9.80 8.23 -20.18
CA ARG A 551 10.75 8.58 -21.25
C ARG A 551 12.22 8.30 -20.86
N SER A 552 12.73 7.10 -21.18
CA SER A 552 14.17 6.79 -21.19
C SER A 552 14.67 6.65 -22.64
N ASN A 553 14.63 7.75 -23.40
CA ASN A 553 14.88 7.75 -24.85
C ASN A 553 16.36 7.92 -25.24
N SER A 554 17.21 8.46 -24.35
CA SER A 554 18.61 8.78 -24.67
C SER A 554 19.50 7.55 -24.84
N ASP A 555 19.29 6.51 -24.02
CA ASP A 555 20.16 5.32 -24.04
C ASP A 555 19.93 4.42 -25.26
N ALA A 556 18.67 4.17 -25.62
CA ALA A 556 18.35 3.37 -26.81
C ALA A 556 18.89 4.05 -28.08
N LYS A 557 18.66 5.36 -28.22
CA LYS A 557 19.14 6.15 -29.35
C LYS A 557 20.67 6.16 -29.44
N ARG A 558 21.36 6.43 -28.32
CA ARG A 558 22.83 6.39 -28.24
C ARG A 558 23.40 5.01 -28.61
N CYS A 559 22.72 3.93 -28.25
CA CYS A 559 23.17 2.58 -28.58
C CYS A 559 22.96 2.22 -30.05
N ILE A 560 21.81 2.60 -30.65
CA ILE A 560 21.56 2.45 -32.08
C ILE A 560 22.60 3.25 -32.90
N GLU A 561 22.83 4.52 -32.52
CA GLU A 561 23.81 5.40 -33.17
C GLU A 561 25.24 4.84 -33.10
N LYS A 562 25.61 4.19 -32.00
CA LYS A 562 26.95 3.61 -31.81
C LYS A 562 27.17 2.27 -32.50
N ARG A 563 26.13 1.47 -32.73
CA ARG A 563 26.26 0.07 -33.17
C ARG A 563 25.73 -0.23 -34.57
N GLY A 564 24.99 0.70 -35.18
CA GLY A 564 24.40 0.50 -36.51
C GLY A 564 23.01 -0.14 -36.47
N ILE A 565 22.53 -0.55 -37.66
CA ILE A 565 21.15 -0.97 -37.99
C ILE A 565 20.81 -2.36 -37.40
N GLU A 566 21.08 -2.61 -36.13
CA GLU A 566 20.77 -3.89 -35.49
C GLU A 566 19.40 -3.86 -34.83
N THR A 567 18.66 -4.97 -34.98
CA THR A 567 17.43 -5.19 -34.21
C THR A 567 17.78 -5.29 -32.72
N TYR A 568 17.11 -4.52 -31.87
CA TYR A 568 17.35 -4.53 -30.42
C TYR A 568 16.15 -5.09 -29.66
N VAL A 569 16.38 -5.51 -28.41
CA VAL A 569 15.32 -5.98 -27.52
C VAL A 569 15.18 -5.06 -26.33
N GLU A 570 13.96 -4.59 -26.10
CA GLU A 570 13.59 -3.73 -24.99
C GLU A 570 12.80 -4.55 -23.96
N LEU A 571 13.29 -4.62 -22.72
CA LEU A 571 12.67 -5.43 -21.67
C LEU A 571 11.99 -4.56 -20.62
N TYR A 572 10.75 -4.93 -20.32
CA TYR A 572 10.03 -4.46 -19.15
C TYR A 572 9.90 -5.62 -18.18
N VAL A 573 10.52 -5.49 -17.01
CA VAL A 573 10.41 -6.48 -15.94
C VAL A 573 9.75 -5.83 -14.72
N PRO A 574 9.22 -6.64 -13.79
CA PRO A 574 8.60 -6.10 -12.58
C PRO A 574 9.55 -5.22 -11.75
N SER A 575 10.85 -5.55 -11.74
CA SER A 575 11.89 -4.76 -11.07
C SER A 575 12.29 -3.47 -11.81
N GLY A 576 11.40 -2.92 -12.65
CA GLY A 576 11.65 -1.75 -13.49
C GLY A 576 12.08 -2.03 -14.94
N ARG A 577 12.18 -0.96 -15.74
CA ARG A 577 12.59 -1.02 -17.16
C ARG A 577 14.08 -1.33 -17.26
N LYS A 578 14.44 -2.32 -18.08
CA LYS A 578 15.85 -2.62 -18.37
C LYS A 578 16.06 -2.70 -19.87
N LEU A 579 16.87 -1.80 -20.40
CA LEU A 579 17.31 -1.90 -21.79
C LEU A 579 18.45 -2.91 -21.85
N HIS A 580 18.22 -4.04 -22.53
CA HIS A 580 19.19 -5.11 -22.63
C HIS A 580 19.60 -5.34 -24.07
N PHE A 581 20.87 -5.09 -24.37
CA PHE A 581 21.49 -5.48 -25.63
C PHE A 581 22.19 -6.82 -25.44
N PHE A 582 21.71 -7.86 -26.12
CA PHE A 582 22.36 -9.16 -26.13
C PHE A 582 23.07 -9.39 -27.46
N PRO A 583 24.41 -9.47 -27.49
CA PRO A 583 25.16 -9.86 -28.68
C PRO A 583 24.79 -11.25 -29.22
N SER A 584 24.25 -12.13 -28.37
CA SER A 584 23.74 -13.43 -28.80
C SER A 584 22.38 -13.33 -29.52
N MET A 585 21.61 -12.26 -29.27
CA MET A 585 20.36 -12.05 -29.97
C MET A 585 20.56 -11.51 -31.37
N THR A 586 21.62 -10.75 -31.64
CA THR A 586 21.94 -10.34 -33.01
C THR A 586 22.23 -11.56 -33.89
N THR A 587 22.79 -12.64 -33.35
CA THR A 587 22.89 -13.91 -34.09
C THR A 587 21.51 -14.53 -34.36
N ILE A 588 20.63 -14.53 -33.36
CA ILE A 588 19.25 -15.06 -33.50
C ILE A 588 18.49 -14.24 -34.55
N LEU A 589 18.48 -12.93 -34.42
CA LEU A 589 17.73 -12.01 -35.27
C LEU A 589 18.34 -11.89 -36.66
N GLY A 590 19.67 -11.87 -36.77
CA GLY A 590 20.38 -11.91 -38.05
C GLY A 590 20.10 -13.20 -38.83
N SER A 591 19.90 -14.33 -38.15
CA SER A 591 19.43 -15.56 -38.82
C SER A 591 17.98 -15.48 -39.31
N TRP A 592 17.17 -14.59 -38.72
CA TRP A 592 15.79 -14.37 -39.16
C TRP A 592 15.74 -13.43 -40.37
N ASP A 593 16.65 -12.47 -40.43
CA ASP A 593 16.86 -11.57 -41.58
C ASP A 593 17.27 -12.32 -42.84
N SER A 594 18.02 -13.42 -42.72
CA SER A 594 18.43 -14.23 -43.89
C SER A 594 17.32 -15.11 -44.47
N THR A 595 16.19 -15.25 -43.78
CA THR A 595 15.08 -16.14 -44.17
C THR A 595 13.82 -15.42 -44.63
N ALA A 596 13.77 -14.09 -44.51
CA ALA A 596 12.71 -13.23 -45.02
C ALA A 596 13.20 -12.49 -46.26
#